data_AF-A0A497KC36-F1
#
_entry.id   AF-A0A497KC36-F1
#
_cell.length_a   1.000
_cell.length_b   1.000
_cell.length_c   1.000
_cell.angle_alpha   90.00
_cell.angle_beta   90.00
_cell.angle_gamma   90.00
#
_symmetry.space_group_name_H-M   'P 1'
#
loop_
_entity.id
_entity.type
_entity.pdbx_description
1 polymer ?
#
loop_
_entity_poly.entity_id
_entity_poly.type
_entity_poly.pdbx_seq_one_letter_code
_entity_poly.pdbx_strand_id
1 'polypeptide(L)' 'MPIIRKLIQVGKSKAVTLPKTWIEFWQRKAGVKITEVAVEVNRELRISPILPKTSREAEK' A
#
# COMPACT_ATOMS: atom_id res chain seq x y z
N MET A 1 18.60 -1.58 -11.22
CA MET A 1 19.08 -1.06 -9.92
C MET A 1 17.96 -1.12 -8.90
N PRO A 2 18.17 -1.69 -7.70
CA PRO A 2 17.19 -1.65 -6.63
C PRO A 2 17.01 -0.21 -6.13
N ILE A 3 15.77 0.20 -5.86
CA ILE A 3 15.47 1.50 -5.26
C ILE A 3 15.63 1.39 -3.75
N ILE A 4 16.69 1.98 -3.21
CA ILE A 4 16.98 1.96 -1.76
C ILE A 4 16.19 3.10 -1.10
N ARG A 5 15.41 2.77 -0.06
CA ARG A 5 14.63 3.73 0.76
C ARG A 5 15.08 3.70 2.21
N LYS A 6 15.02 4.85 2.86
CA LYS A 6 15.37 4.99 4.27
C LYS A 6 14.28 4.35 5.15
N LEU A 7 14.71 3.52 6.10
CA LEU A 7 13.87 3.11 7.23
C LEU A 7 13.84 4.23 8.27
N ILE A 8 12.65 4.67 8.65
CA ILE A 8 12.45 5.75 9.64
C ILE A 8 11.72 5.22 10.88
N GLN A 9 11.90 5.92 12.00
CA GLN A 9 11.16 5.65 13.24
C GLN A 9 9.91 6.53 13.27
N VAL A 10 8.75 5.94 13.54
CA VAL A 10 7.48 6.65 13.75
C VAL A 10 6.87 6.16 15.06
N GLY A 11 6.98 6.96 16.13
CA GLY A 11 6.57 6.53 17.47
C GLY A 11 7.35 5.29 17.90
N LYS A 12 6.63 4.19 18.21
CA LYS A 12 7.21 2.88 18.55
C LYS A 12 7.42 1.95 17.35
N SER A 13 7.07 2.39 16.13
CA SER A 13 7.10 1.58 14.92
C SER A 13 8.24 1.97 13.97
N LYS A 14 8.64 1.03 13.12
CA LYS A 14 9.49 1.31 11.94
C LYS A 14 8.60 1.55 10.72
N ALA A 15 8.99 2.48 9.85
CA ALA A 15 8.26 2.79 8.63
C ALA A 15 9.20 3.01 7.44
N VAL A 16 8.66 2.78 6.24
CA VAL A 16 9.30 3.13 4.97
C VAL A 16 8.46 4.18 4.25
N THR A 17 9.10 5.04 3.46
CA THR A 17 8.40 6.07 2.69
C THR A 17 8.11 5.58 1.28
N LEU A 18 6.82 5.52 0.94
CA LEU A 18 6.36 5.28 -0.43
C LEU A 18 6.28 6.60 -1.19
N PRO A 19 6.69 6.65 -2.47
CA PRO A 19 6.47 7.82 -3.31
C PRO A 19 4.99 8.17 -3.42
N LYS A 20 4.69 9.47 -3.47
CA LYS A 20 3.36 9.96 -3.83
C LYS A 20 2.90 9.37 -5.17
N THR A 21 3.80 9.28 -6.14
CA THR A 21 3.54 8.74 -7.48
C THR A 21 3.09 7.28 -7.46
N TRP A 22 3.51 6.49 -6.47
CA TRP A 22 3.05 5.11 -6.30
C TRP A 22 1.57 5.06 -5.89
N ILE A 23 1.17 5.93 -4.95
CA ILE A 23 -0.23 6.06 -4.52
C ILE A 23 -1.09 6.59 -5.68
N GLU A 24 -0.63 7.65 -6.37
CA GLU A 24 -1.34 8.25 -7.50
C GLU A 24 -1.51 7.27 -8.68
N PHE A 25 -0.53 6.40 -8.93
CA PHE A 25 -0.66 5.35 -9.93
C PHE A 25 -1.81 4.41 -9.61
N TRP A 26 -1.87 3.90 -8.38
CA TRP A 26 -2.91 2.96 -7.99
C TRP A 26 -4.29 3.60 -7.86
N GLN A 27 -4.38 4.83 -7.36
CA GLN A 27 -5.64 5.58 -7.34
C GLN A 27 -6.19 5.84 -8.75
N ARG A 28 -5.32 6.21 -9.71
CA ARG A 28 -5.72 6.33 -11.12
C ARG A 28 -6.16 5.00 -11.72
N LYS A 29 -5.43 3.92 -11.42
CA LYS A 29 -5.71 2.58 -11.96
C LYS A 29 -7.02 1.99 -11.41
N ALA A 30 -7.28 2.18 -10.12
CA ALA A 30 -8.46 1.60 -9.46
C ALA A 30 -9.68 2.55 -9.46
N GLY A 31 -9.50 3.83 -9.78
CA GLY A 31 -10.57 4.84 -9.74
C GLY A 31 -11.05 5.18 -8.33
N VAL A 32 -10.34 4.74 -7.29
CA VAL A 32 -10.75 4.87 -5.88
C VAL A 32 -9.58 5.33 -5.01
N LYS A 33 -9.91 6.00 -3.91
CA LYS A 33 -8.91 6.44 -2.93
C LYS A 33 -8.40 5.25 -2.13
N ILE A 34 -7.08 5.09 -2.11
CA ILE A 34 -6.40 4.11 -1.25
C ILE A 34 -6.15 4.73 0.11
N THR A 35 -6.71 4.10 1.14
CA THR A 35 -6.56 4.50 2.55
C THR A 35 -5.59 3.61 3.30
N GLU A 36 -5.40 2.37 2.84
CA GLU A 36 -4.68 1.32 3.55
C GLU A 36 -3.83 0.47 2.59
N VAL A 37 -2.76 -0.11 3.13
CA VAL A 37 -1.87 -1.02 2.41
C VAL A 37 -1.72 -2.31 3.21
N ALA A 38 -1.70 -3.44 2.51
CA ALA A 38 -1.37 -4.73 3.08
C ALA A 38 0.17 -4.86 3.13
N VAL A 39 0.68 -5.32 4.27
CA VAL A 39 2.09 -5.66 4.46
C VAL A 39 2.18 -7.14 4.78
N GLU A 40 2.70 -7.92 3.85
CA GLU A 40 2.95 -9.35 4.04
C GLU A 40 4.38 -9.55 4.52
N VAL A 41 4.54 -10.28 5.64
CA VAL A 41 5.82 -10.52 6.30
C VAL A 41 6.24 -11.96 6.09
N ASN A 42 7.13 -12.18 5.12
CA ASN A 42 7.80 -13.47 4.89
C ASN A 42 9.32 -13.23 4.79
N ARG A 43 10.02 -13.93 3.90
CA ARG A 43 11.43 -13.65 3.55
C ARG A 43 11.61 -12.25 2.93
N GLU A 44 10.54 -11.69 2.37
CA GLU A 44 10.49 -10.34 1.78
C GLU A 44 9.28 -9.60 2.36
N LEU A 45 9.42 -8.29 2.60
CA LEU A 45 8.30 -7.41 2.94
C LEU A 45 7.61 -6.96 1.66
N ARG A 46 6.40 -7.46 1.41
CA ARG A 46 5.59 -7.07 0.25
C ARG A 46 4.52 -6.07 0.67
N ILE A 47 4.51 -4.92 0.00
CA ILE A 47 3.52 -3.85 0.22
C ILE A 47 2.60 -3.79 -0.99
N SER A 48 1.29 -3.92 -0.77
CA SER A 48 0.27 -3.85 -1.82
C SER A 48 -0.90 -2.98 -1.38
N PRO A 49 -1.56 -2.24 -2.29
CA PRO A 49 -2.72 -1.45 -1.91
C PRO A 49 -3.90 -2.36 -1.57
N ILE A 50 -4.66 -2.01 -0.54
CA ILE A 50 -5.97 -2.62 -0.29
C ILE A 50 -6.98 -1.86 -1.13
N LEU A 51 -7.52 -2.52 -2.16
CA LEU A 51 -8.57 -1.94 -2.97
C LEU A 51 -9.91 -2.10 -2.24
N PRO A 52 -10.69 -1.03 -2.03
CA PRO A 52 -12.01 -1.16 -1.48
C PRO A 52 -12.82 -2.06 -2.41
N LYS A 53 -13.33 -3.16 -1.88
CA LYS A 53 -14.34 -3.95 -2.60
C LYS A 53 -15.54 -3.03 -2.77
N THR A 54 -15.89 -2.68 -4.01
CA THR A 54 -17.22 -2.15 -4.29
C THR A 54 -18.21 -3.14 -3.68
N SER A 55 -18.98 -2.68 -2.70
CA SER A 55 -20.06 -3.43 -2.07
C SER A 55 -21.16 -3.72 -3.10
N ARG A 56 -20.94 -4.66 -4.01
CA ARG A 56 -21.94 -5.21 -4.95
C ARG A 56 -21.90 -6.72 -5.09
N GLU A 57 -21.21 -7.44 -4.21
CA GLU A 57 -21.25 -8.91 -4.16
C GLU A 57 -21.27 -9.36 -2.69
N ALA A 58 -22.38 -9.06 -2.02
CA ALA A 58 -22.82 -9.73 -0.80
C ALA A 58 -24.34 -9.95 -0.86
N GLU A 59 -24.84 -10.31 -2.05
CA GLU A 59 -26.17 -10.88 -2.28
C GLU A 59 -26.05 -11.84 -3.47
N LYS A 60 -25.65 -13.08 -3.19
CA LYS A 60 -26.18 -14.26 -3.89
C LYS A 60 -25.91 -15.53 -3.10
#